data_AF-A0A1G7NRU5-F1
#
_entry.id   AF-A0A1G7NRU5-F1
#
_cell.length_a   1.000
_cell.length_b   1.000
_cell.length_c   1.000
_cell.angle_alpha   90.00
_cell.angle_beta   90.00
_cell.angle_gamma   90.00
#
_symmetry.space_group_name_H-M   'P 1'
#
loop_
_entity.id
_entity.type
_entity.pdbx_description
1 polymer ?
#
loop_
_entity_poly.entity_id
_entity_poly.type
_entity_poly.pdbx_seq_one_letter_code
_entity_poly.pdbx_strand_id
1 'polypeptide(L)' 'MEGDIQFKIGRRTNDPRSITPEERSKWQKQLAVNARDYLFSIGQPLVYKRDGHIIAEHKDGRLQVIR' A
#
# COMPACT_ATOMS: atom_id res chain seq x y z
N MET A 1 30.29 7.74 -11.27
CA MET A 1 29.12 8.47 -10.73
C MET A 1 28.55 7.59 -9.63
N GLU A 2 28.93 7.86 -8.38
CA GLU A 2 28.26 7.26 -7.22
C GLU A 2 26.83 7.81 -7.21
N GLY A 3 25.85 6.94 -7.38
CA GLY A 3 24.45 7.34 -7.32
C GLY A 3 24.09 7.66 -5.88
N ASP A 4 23.80 8.92 -5.59
CA ASP A 4 23.29 9.35 -4.29
C ASP A 4 22.11 8.47 -3.87
N ILE A 5 22.27 7.72 -2.78
CA ILE A 5 21.18 6.95 -2.18
C ILE A 5 20.20 7.97 -1.58
N GLN A 6 19.09 8.22 -2.28
CA GLN A 6 18.02 9.07 -1.75
C GLN A 6 17.22 8.32 -0.68
N PHE A 7 17.50 8.64 0.58
CA PHE A 7 16.67 8.19 1.70
C PHE A 7 15.31 8.90 1.65
N LYS A 8 14.24 8.15 1.41
CA LYS A 8 12.87 8.66 1.52
C LYS A 8 12.40 8.55 2.96
N ILE A 9 12.11 9.69 3.59
CA ILE A 9 11.49 9.73 4.91
C ILE A 9 10.03 9.29 4.75
N GLY A 10 9.60 8.31 5.56
CA GLY A 10 8.20 7.88 5.58
C GLY A 10 7.27 9.04 5.94
N ARG A 11 6.06 9.08 5.36
CA ARG A 11 5.08 10.18 5.57
C ARG A 11 4.56 10.32 7.01
N ARG A 12 5.03 9.49 7.94
CA ARG A 12 4.52 9.44 9.29
C ARG A 12 5.38 10.31 10.19
N THR A 13 4.76 11.31 10.80
CA THR A 13 5.40 12.27 11.71
C THR A 13 5.41 11.82 13.17
N ASN A 14 4.54 10.87 13.57
CA ASN A 14 4.43 10.39 14.96
C ASN A 14 5.13 9.04 15.16
N ASP A 15 5.71 8.79 16.35
CA ASP A 15 6.38 7.53 16.69
C ASP A 15 5.43 6.32 16.51
N PRO A 16 5.82 5.27 15.76
CA PRO A 16 5.12 3.98 15.66
C PRO A 16 4.82 3.28 16.99
N ARG A 17 5.52 3.61 18.07
CA ARG A 17 5.39 3.00 19.39
C ARG A 17 4.39 3.75 20.28
N SER A 18 4.09 5.01 19.99
CA SER A 18 3.24 5.87 20.83
C SER A 18 1.78 5.98 20.35
N ILE A 19 1.41 5.21 19.32
CA ILE A 19 0.12 5.27 18.64
C ILE A 19 -0.91 4.36 19.30
N THR A 20 -2.12 4.88 19.50
CA THR A 20 -3.23 4.07 20.05
C THR A 20 -3.71 3.02 19.03
N PRO A 21 -4.40 1.96 19.47
CA PRO A 21 -5.00 0.99 18.55
C PRO A 21 -5.93 1.61 17.50
N GLU A 22 -6.72 2.63 17.86
CA GLU A 22 -7.68 3.32 16.98
C GLU A 22 -6.95 4.11 15.89
N GLU A 23 -5.96 4.90 16.30
CA GLU A 23 -5.10 5.64 15.40
C GLU A 23 -4.34 4.70 14.46
N ARG A 24 -3.89 3.53 14.97
CA ARG A 24 -3.20 2.51 14.17
C ARG A 24 -4.12 1.96 13.10
N SER A 25 -5.36 1.65 13.45
CA SER A 25 -6.36 1.18 12.50
C SER A 25 -6.64 2.23 11.41
N LYS A 26 -6.81 3.50 11.80
CA LYS A 26 -7.01 4.61 10.86
C LYS A 26 -5.80 4.76 9.92
N TRP A 27 -4.59 4.70 10.47
CA TRP A 27 -3.36 4.80 9.70
C TRP A 27 -3.19 3.64 8.71
N GLN A 28 -3.47 2.41 9.12
CA GLN A 28 -3.43 1.23 8.24
C GLN A 28 -4.42 1.35 7.08
N LYS A 29 -5.66 1.79 7.36
CA LYS A 29 -6.66 2.04 6.31
C LYS A 29 -6.17 3.10 5.32
N GLN A 30 -5.61 4.20 5.82
CA GLN A 30 -5.07 5.26 4.96
C GLN A 30 -3.90 4.76 4.11
N LEU A 31 -3.01 3.94 4.68
CA LEU A 31 -1.89 3.35 3.94
C LEU A 31 -2.38 2.42 2.82
N ALA A 32 -3.39 1.60 3.08
CA ALA A 32 -3.95 0.71 2.07
C ALA A 32 -4.54 1.49 0.89
N VAL A 33 -5.29 2.57 1.17
CA VAL A 33 -5.83 3.48 0.14
C VAL A 33 -4.68 4.13 -0.65
N ASN A 34 -3.70 4.71 0.04
CA ASN A 34 -2.57 5.37 -0.61
C ASN A 34 -1.75 4.41 -1.49
N ALA A 35 -1.55 3.17 -1.03
CA ALA A 35 -0.83 2.14 -1.79
C ALA A 35 -1.61 1.75 -3.05
N ARG A 36 -2.92 1.52 -2.92
CA ARG A 36 -3.80 1.24 -4.05
C ARG A 36 -3.78 2.38 -5.07
N ASP A 37 -3.99 3.61 -4.62
CA ASP A 37 -4.03 4.78 -5.49
C ASP A 37 -2.69 5.01 -6.21
N TYR A 38 -1.58 4.76 -5.52
CA TYR A 38 -0.25 4.82 -6.12
C TYR A 38 -0.05 3.72 -7.17
N LEU A 39 -0.36 2.46 -6.85
CA LEU A 39 -0.24 1.35 -7.81
C LEU A 39 -1.08 1.65 -9.07
N PHE A 40 -2.30 2.11 -8.89
CA PHE A 40 -3.18 2.47 -9.99
C PHE A 40 -2.69 3.67 -10.80
N SER A 41 -2.02 4.64 -10.19
CA SER A 41 -1.45 5.79 -10.91
C SER A 41 -0.28 5.40 -11.81
N ILE A 42 0.46 4.35 -11.46
CA ILE A 42 1.56 3.80 -12.27
C ILE A 42 1.12 2.60 -13.14
N GLY A 43 -0.18 2.33 -13.24
CA GLY A 43 -0.73 1.26 -14.07
C GLY A 43 -0.50 -0.16 -13.52
N GLN A 44 -0.10 -0.30 -12.26
CA GLN A 44 0.09 -1.58 -11.59
C GLN A 44 -1.19 -2.01 -10.84
N PRO A 45 -1.52 -3.32 -10.82
CA PRO A 45 -2.62 -3.82 -10.01
C PRO A 45 -2.23 -3.91 -8.52
N LEU A 46 -3.24 -3.82 -7.66
CA LEU A 46 -3.11 -4.17 -6.25
C LEU A 46 -3.22 -5.70 -6.11
N VAL A 47 -2.15 -6.34 -5.65
CA VAL A 47 -2.11 -7.80 -5.46
C VAL A 47 -2.27 -8.16 -3.99
N TYR A 48 -3.22 -9.02 -3.66
CA TYR A 48 -3.50 -9.46 -2.30
C TYR A 48 -4.07 -10.87 -2.26
N LYS A 49 -3.96 -11.54 -1.10
CA LYS A 49 -4.55 -12.86 -0.88
C LYS A 49 -5.99 -12.73 -0.39
N ARG A 50 -6.92 -13.44 -1.03
CA ARG A 50 -8.33 -13.53 -0.65
C ARG A 50 -8.82 -14.96 -0.87
N ASP A 51 -9.45 -15.54 0.14
CA ASP A 51 -10.06 -16.88 0.07
C ASP A 51 -9.10 -17.96 -0.47
N GLY A 52 -7.84 -17.94 0.00
CA GLY A 52 -6.80 -18.87 -0.44
C GLY A 52 -6.14 -18.55 -1.78
N HIS A 53 -6.70 -17.64 -2.57
CA HIS A 53 -6.24 -17.26 -3.90
C HIS A 53 -5.49 -15.93 -3.88
N ILE A 54 -4.61 -15.72 -4.87
CA ILE A 54 -3.99 -14.42 -5.11
C ILE A 54 -4.87 -13.67 -6.10
N ILE A 55 -5.27 -12.45 -5.75
CA ILE A 55 -6.10 -11.57 -6.56
C ILE A 55 -5.30 -10.35 -6.96
N ALA A 56 -5.33 -10.00 -8.24
CA ALA A 56 -4.88 -8.72 -8.78
C ALA A 56 -6.10 -7.85 -9.09
N GLU A 57 -6.27 -6.76 -8.34
CA GLU A 57 -7.28 -5.73 -8.59
C GLU A 57 -6.67 -4.62 -9.44
N HIS A 58 -7.33 -4.26 -10.53
CA HIS A 58 -6.91 -3.19 -11.42
C HIS A 58 -7.74 -1.92 -11.18
N LYS A 59 -7.24 -0.77 -11.67
CA LYS A 59 -7.89 0.55 -11.52
C LYS A 59 -9.33 0.61 -12.05
N ASP A 60 -9.63 -0.17 -13.08
CA ASP A 60 -10.95 -0.28 -13.71
C ASP A 60 -11.93 -1.17 -12.91
N GLY A 61 -11.48 -1.72 -11.78
CA GLY A 61 -12.25 -2.66 -10.96
C GLY A 61 -12.15 -4.10 -11.43
N ARG A 62 -11.36 -4.41 -12.47
CA ARG A 62 -11.14 -5.79 -12.91
C ARG A 62 -10.40 -6.58 -11.84
N LEU A 63 -10.94 -7.72 -11.45
CA LEU A 63 -10.31 -8.68 -10.56
C LEU A 63 -9.78 -9.86 -11.37
N GLN A 64 -8.49 -10.17 -11.23
CA GLN A 64 -7.86 -11.32 -11.86
C GLN A 64 -7.31 -12.26 -10.80
N VAL A 65 -7.72 -13.53 -10.83
CA VAL A 65 -7.13 -14.57 -9.98
C VAL A 65 -5.79 -14.99 -10.58
N ILE A 66 -4.71 -14.81 -9.83
CA ILE A 66 -3.38 -15.32 -10.16
C ILE A 66 -3.27 -16.74 -9.61
N ARG A 67 -2.92 -17.68 -10.51
CA ARG A 67 -2.63 -19.08 -10.19
C ARG A 67 -1.13 -19.32 -10.11
#